data_AF-A0A0E3P776-F1
#
_entry.id   AF-A0A0E3P776-F1
#
_cell.length_a   1.000
_cell.length_b   1.000
_cell.length_c   1.000
_cell.angle_alpha   90.00
_cell.angle_beta   90.00
_cell.angle_gamma   90.00
#
_symmetry.space_group_name_H-M   'P 1'
#
loop_
_entity.id
_entity.type
_entity.pdbx_description
1 polymer ?
#
loop_
_entity_poly.entity_id
_entity_poly.type
_entity_poly.pdbx_seq_one_letter_code
_entity_poly.pdbx_strand_id
1 'polypeptide(L)'
;MLKSSDIQAKLFKEYKDRLDELLEVETLIINLKQLGCKGLDTKFESVDDNGKFKSTVSELKVAKLLLSNKHEVELLSEKDTCFKKKKGETYKSPDMICINDDSKICIEVTSLKNRTEFDDFLSILRSSDLTNRWVEVPAIGSKENFKNQQIYDKMKKENFYPELEKNPYIIAIEIHEWGINSEDIRKILYGSICCFCSNTMGTPEEDFEKLKRRNWENVNTEVQARDSWIKIQKAISKGWESFLSKYSLIPNSSNNSYIEEEGIFVLDKMDDVSAILILDHSNNCFFYPNPFCRDEINSPKIINFINMTEDAEV
;
A
#
# COMPACT_ATOMS: atom_id res chain seq x y z
N MET A 1 16.92 -9.30 -31.72
CA MET A 1 16.18 -8.20 -32.36
C MET A 1 14.71 -8.57 -32.51
N LEU A 2 13.98 -8.70 -31.41
CA LEU A 2 12.52 -8.84 -31.40
C LEU A 2 11.97 -7.73 -30.49
N LYS A 3 10.71 -7.32 -30.70
CA LYS A 3 9.76 -6.73 -29.71
C LYS A 3 9.39 -5.23 -29.76
N SER A 4 10.04 -4.34 -30.51
CA SER A 4 9.58 -2.92 -30.58
C SER A 4 8.26 -2.76 -31.35
N SER A 5 8.00 -3.61 -32.36
CA SER A 5 6.81 -3.52 -33.22
C SER A 5 5.51 -3.89 -32.49
N ASP A 6 5.57 -4.83 -31.55
CA ASP A 6 4.36 -5.42 -30.97
C ASP A 6 3.81 -4.57 -29.82
N ILE A 7 4.70 -3.94 -29.04
CA ILE A 7 4.31 -3.01 -27.98
C ILE A 7 3.71 -1.74 -28.59
N GLN A 8 4.36 -1.17 -29.61
CA GLN A 8 3.84 -0.01 -30.34
C GLN A 8 2.50 -0.29 -31.02
N ALA A 9 2.32 -1.47 -31.61
CA ALA A 9 1.05 -1.87 -32.20
C ALA A 9 -0.06 -2.01 -31.13
N LYS A 10 0.25 -2.59 -29.96
CA LYS A 10 -0.70 -2.71 -28.84
C LYS A 10 -1.08 -1.34 -28.27
N LEU A 11 -0.08 -0.47 -28.05
CA LEU A 11 -0.25 0.92 -27.62
C LEU A 11 -1.19 1.68 -28.56
N PHE A 12 -0.84 1.71 -29.85
CA PHE A 12 -1.64 2.40 -30.84
C PHE A 12 -3.05 1.82 -30.91
N LYS A 13 -3.22 0.51 -30.87
CA LYS A 13 -4.55 -0.12 -30.91
C LYS A 13 -5.44 0.31 -29.74
N GLU A 14 -4.90 0.39 -28.52
CA GLU A 14 -5.67 0.71 -27.30
C GLU A 14 -5.90 2.22 -27.11
N TYR A 15 -4.97 3.06 -27.56
CA TYR A 15 -4.98 4.50 -27.30
C TYR A 15 -5.04 5.37 -28.57
N LYS A 16 -5.27 4.80 -29.77
CA LYS A 16 -5.38 5.57 -31.03
C LYS A 16 -6.37 6.74 -30.95
N ASP A 17 -7.46 6.58 -30.20
CA ASP A 17 -8.53 7.57 -30.07
C ASP A 17 -8.30 8.50 -28.85
N ARG A 18 -7.19 8.29 -28.11
CA ARG A 18 -6.81 9.00 -26.88
C ARG A 18 -5.33 9.41 -27.00
N LEU A 19 -5.06 10.35 -27.91
CA LEU A 19 -3.71 10.76 -28.30
C LEU A 19 -2.85 11.19 -27.11
N ASP A 20 -3.43 11.90 -26.14
CA ASP A 20 -2.72 12.34 -24.94
C ASP A 20 -2.26 11.16 -24.07
N GLU A 21 -3.14 10.18 -23.86
CA GLU A 21 -2.81 8.96 -23.12
C GLU A 21 -1.78 8.09 -23.87
N LEU A 22 -1.89 8.01 -25.20
CA LEU A 22 -0.90 7.31 -26.03
C LEU A 22 0.49 7.92 -25.84
N LEU A 23 0.58 9.25 -25.94
CA LEU A 23 1.82 10.00 -25.74
C LEU A 23 2.36 9.83 -24.31
N GLU A 24 1.49 9.82 -23.31
CA GLU A 24 1.87 9.59 -21.91
C GLU A 24 2.52 8.22 -21.74
N VAL A 25 1.91 7.15 -22.27
CA VAL A 25 2.45 5.79 -22.12
C VAL A 25 3.74 5.60 -22.93
N GLU A 26 3.84 6.17 -24.15
CA GLU A 26 5.08 6.15 -24.92
C GLU A 26 6.22 6.87 -24.18
N THR A 27 5.92 8.05 -23.63
CA THR A 27 6.86 8.82 -22.82
C THR A 27 7.27 8.04 -21.57
N LEU A 28 6.33 7.35 -20.91
CA LEU A 28 6.58 6.51 -19.75
C LEU A 28 7.55 5.36 -20.07
N ILE A 29 7.33 4.65 -21.18
CA ILE A 29 8.20 3.56 -21.64
C ILE A 29 9.61 4.06 -21.96
N ILE A 30 9.73 5.20 -22.65
CA ILE A 30 11.03 5.80 -22.97
C ILE A 30 11.77 6.17 -21.69
N ASN A 31 11.10 6.82 -20.74
CA ASN A 31 11.68 7.21 -19.46
C ASN A 31 12.17 5.99 -18.68
N LEU A 32 11.37 4.93 -18.59
CA LEU A 32 11.76 3.69 -17.88
C LEU A 32 12.99 3.04 -18.50
N LYS A 33 13.11 3.04 -19.83
CA LYS A 33 14.31 2.54 -20.51
C LYS A 33 15.54 3.39 -20.19
N GLN A 34 15.39 4.71 -20.19
CA GLN A 34 16.48 5.64 -19.86
C GLN A 34 16.92 5.51 -18.40
N LEU A 35 15.98 5.26 -17.50
CA LEU A 35 16.24 5.03 -16.07
C LEU A 35 16.77 3.62 -15.77
N GLY A 36 16.90 2.74 -16.77
CA GLY A 36 17.47 1.41 -16.60
C GLY A 36 16.53 0.36 -16.01
N CYS A 37 15.20 0.52 -16.16
CA CYS A 37 14.22 -0.46 -15.72
C CYS A 37 14.47 -1.84 -16.35
N LYS A 38 14.57 -2.88 -15.51
CA LYS A 38 14.71 -4.28 -15.96
C LYS A 38 13.34 -4.90 -16.21
N GLY A 39 13.29 -5.94 -17.04
CA GLY A 39 12.08 -6.75 -17.26
C GLY A 39 10.96 -6.10 -18.11
N LEU A 40 11.18 -4.91 -18.67
CA LEU A 40 10.16 -4.19 -19.44
C LEU A 40 9.67 -4.98 -20.66
N ASP A 41 10.59 -5.52 -21.46
CA ASP A 41 10.25 -6.27 -22.68
C ASP A 41 9.48 -7.56 -22.36
N THR A 42 9.88 -8.28 -21.31
CA THR A 42 9.23 -9.53 -20.86
C THR A 42 7.86 -9.29 -20.26
N LYS A 43 7.65 -8.16 -19.56
CA LYS A 43 6.33 -7.78 -19.03
C LYS A 43 5.31 -7.62 -20.15
N PHE A 44 5.67 -6.95 -21.24
CA PHE A 44 4.79 -6.81 -22.40
C PHE A 44 4.63 -8.10 -23.23
N GLU A 45 5.58 -9.03 -23.11
CA GLU A 45 5.49 -10.47 -23.42
C GLU A 45 4.16 -11.12 -23.01
N SER A 46 3.74 -10.84 -21.78
CA SER A 46 2.57 -11.45 -21.14
C SER A 46 1.25 -10.77 -21.45
N VAL A 47 1.25 -9.57 -22.04
CA VAL A 47 0.02 -8.78 -22.25
C VAL A 47 -0.72 -9.29 -23.48
N ASP A 48 -1.75 -10.11 -23.29
CA ASP A 48 -2.57 -10.70 -24.34
C ASP A 48 -3.90 -9.97 -24.58
N ASP A 49 -4.34 -9.12 -23.65
CA ASP A 49 -5.58 -8.35 -23.76
C ASP A 49 -5.46 -6.90 -23.24
N ASN A 50 -6.50 -6.11 -23.50
CA ASN A 50 -6.57 -4.68 -23.16
C ASN A 50 -6.68 -4.44 -21.64
N GLY A 51 -7.28 -5.36 -20.89
CA GLY A 51 -7.41 -5.26 -19.43
C GLY A 51 -6.05 -5.38 -18.75
N LYS A 52 -5.24 -6.37 -19.15
CA LYS A 52 -3.86 -6.53 -18.70
C LYS A 52 -2.98 -5.36 -19.12
N PHE A 53 -3.24 -4.77 -20.29
CA PHE A 53 -2.52 -3.59 -20.74
C PHE A 53 -2.69 -2.42 -19.76
N LYS A 54 -3.93 -2.11 -19.35
CA LYS A 54 -4.19 -1.04 -18.37
C LYS A 54 -3.52 -1.30 -17.02
N SER A 55 -3.59 -2.55 -16.52
CA SER A 55 -2.88 -2.94 -15.30
C SER A 55 -1.36 -2.73 -15.43
N THR A 56 -0.79 -3.10 -16.58
CA THR A 56 0.63 -2.92 -16.85
C THR A 56 1.02 -1.43 -16.83
N VAL A 57 0.18 -0.53 -17.36
CA VAL A 57 0.44 0.92 -17.31
C VAL A 57 0.52 1.43 -15.86
N SER A 58 -0.37 0.99 -14.98
CA SER A 58 -0.31 1.33 -13.55
C SER A 58 1.01 0.87 -12.92
N GLU A 59 1.45 -0.35 -13.25
CA GLU A 59 2.75 -0.86 -12.79
C GLU A 59 3.93 -0.02 -13.32
N LEU A 60 3.88 0.42 -14.59
CA LEU A 60 4.91 1.28 -15.17
C LEU A 60 5.02 2.62 -14.43
N LYS A 61 3.89 3.20 -14.02
CA LYS A 61 3.87 4.45 -13.24
C LYS A 61 4.54 4.26 -11.87
N VAL A 62 4.22 3.17 -11.17
CA VAL A 62 4.88 2.81 -9.90
C VAL A 62 6.37 2.59 -10.11
N ALA A 63 6.78 1.85 -11.16
CA ALA A 63 8.18 1.63 -11.47
C ALA A 63 8.93 2.94 -11.74
N LYS A 64 8.32 3.89 -12.46
CA LYS A 64 8.92 5.21 -12.72
C LYS A 64 9.14 5.99 -11.43
N LEU A 65 8.17 5.98 -10.52
CA LEU A 65 8.29 6.62 -9.20
C LEU A 65 9.48 6.05 -8.42
N LEU A 66 9.60 4.72 -8.36
CA LEU A 66 10.66 4.04 -7.63
C LEU A 66 12.04 4.31 -8.23
N LEU A 67 12.18 4.22 -9.56
CA LEU A 67 13.42 4.55 -10.27
C LEU A 67 13.82 6.02 -10.07
N SER A 68 12.83 6.94 -10.05
CA SER A 68 13.08 8.36 -9.78
C SER A 68 13.59 8.60 -8.35
N ASN A 69 13.28 7.68 -7.43
CA ASN A 69 13.82 7.64 -6.06
C ASN A 69 15.15 6.86 -5.96
N LYS A 70 15.82 6.61 -7.10
CA LYS A 70 17.12 5.93 -7.21
C LYS A 70 17.12 4.45 -6.79
N HIS A 71 15.96 3.81 -6.76
CA HIS A 71 15.87 2.37 -6.57
C HIS A 71 16.15 1.63 -7.87
N GLU A 72 16.68 0.40 -7.79
CA GLU A 72 16.63 -0.49 -8.95
C GLU A 72 15.29 -1.19 -9.02
N VAL A 73 14.70 -1.28 -10.22
CA VAL A 73 13.40 -1.90 -10.43
C VAL A 73 13.47 -2.95 -11.54
N GLU A 74 12.88 -4.10 -11.27
CA GLU A 74 12.65 -5.18 -12.22
C GLU A 74 11.16 -5.51 -12.29
N LEU A 75 10.55 -5.26 -13.45
CA LEU A 75 9.17 -5.65 -13.74
C LEU A 75 9.11 -7.15 -14.02
N LEU A 76 8.18 -7.85 -13.37
CA LEU A 76 8.05 -9.29 -13.47
C LEU A 76 6.83 -9.69 -14.28
N SER A 77 7.01 -10.65 -15.18
CA SER A 77 5.91 -11.22 -15.97
C SER A 77 5.23 -12.35 -15.21
N GLU A 78 3.92 -12.52 -15.40
CA GLU A 78 3.19 -13.71 -14.94
C GLU A 78 3.80 -15.02 -15.46
N LYS A 79 4.53 -14.97 -16.57
CA LYS A 79 5.17 -16.12 -17.21
C LYS A 79 6.62 -16.34 -16.73
N ASP A 80 7.09 -15.57 -15.75
CA ASP A 80 8.47 -15.64 -15.31
C ASP A 80 8.78 -17.04 -14.73
N THR A 81 9.83 -17.63 -15.29
CA THR A 81 10.23 -19.01 -14.99
C THR A 81 10.79 -19.18 -13.59
N CYS A 82 11.27 -18.10 -12.95
CA CYS A 82 11.78 -18.18 -11.58
C CYS A 82 10.68 -18.50 -10.56
N PHE A 83 9.40 -18.33 -10.91
CA PHE A 83 8.24 -18.65 -10.06
C PHE A 83 7.57 -20.01 -10.38
N LYS A 84 8.21 -20.90 -11.15
CA LYS A 84 7.64 -22.23 -11.45
C LYS A 84 7.85 -23.22 -10.30
N LYS A 85 6.81 -23.94 -9.84
CA LYS A 85 6.97 -25.11 -8.95
C LYS A 85 7.49 -26.31 -9.75
N LYS A 86 8.20 -27.22 -9.07
CA LYS A 86 8.69 -28.51 -9.62
C LYS A 86 7.60 -29.51 -10.06
N LYS A 87 6.31 -29.18 -9.93
CA LYS A 87 5.17 -30.09 -10.22
C LYS A 87 4.07 -29.46 -11.11
N GLY A 88 4.41 -28.53 -12.00
CA GLY A 88 3.45 -27.99 -12.98
C GLY A 88 2.48 -26.92 -12.44
N GLU A 89 2.55 -26.60 -11.16
CA GLU A 89 1.92 -25.42 -10.56
C GLU A 89 2.88 -24.22 -10.61
N THR A 90 2.36 -22.99 -10.69
CA THR A 90 3.16 -21.75 -10.63
C THR A 90 2.93 -21.05 -9.30
N TYR A 91 3.99 -20.58 -8.65
CA TYR A 91 3.86 -19.59 -7.58
C TYR A 91 3.36 -18.29 -8.19
N LYS A 92 2.65 -17.49 -7.39
CA LYS A 92 2.31 -16.15 -7.80
C LYS A 92 3.59 -15.30 -7.78
N SER A 93 3.83 -14.55 -8.85
CA SER A 93 4.88 -13.55 -8.90
C SER A 93 4.30 -12.22 -8.39
N PRO A 94 5.05 -11.42 -7.61
CA PRO A 94 4.73 -10.01 -7.47
C PRO A 94 4.83 -9.32 -8.84
N ASP A 95 4.23 -8.15 -8.97
CA ASP A 95 4.28 -7.37 -10.21
C ASP A 95 5.68 -6.83 -10.49
N MET A 96 6.44 -6.49 -9.45
CA MET A 96 7.84 -6.08 -9.57
C MET A 96 8.66 -6.35 -8.32
N ILE A 97 9.99 -6.42 -8.51
CA ILE A 97 10.98 -6.38 -7.44
C ILE A 97 11.67 -5.03 -7.47
N CYS A 98 11.76 -4.41 -6.30
CA CYS A 98 12.53 -3.21 -6.05
C CYS A 98 13.75 -3.59 -5.21
N ILE A 99 14.94 -3.12 -5.58
CA ILE A 99 16.15 -3.26 -4.77
C ILE A 99 16.46 -1.89 -4.18
N ASN A 100 16.43 -1.82 -2.85
CA ASN A 100 16.80 -0.65 -2.07
C ASN A 100 17.99 -1.01 -1.18
N ASP A 101 19.13 -0.39 -1.41
CA ASP A 101 20.43 -0.79 -0.87
C ASP A 101 20.69 -2.29 -1.11
N ASP A 102 20.56 -3.12 -0.07
CA ASP A 102 20.75 -4.58 -0.11
C ASP A 102 19.44 -5.36 0.10
N SER A 103 18.30 -4.67 0.23
CA SER A 103 17.01 -5.29 0.49
C SER A 103 16.22 -5.46 -0.81
N LYS A 104 15.78 -6.69 -1.07
CA LYS A 104 14.76 -6.95 -2.10
C LYS A 104 13.39 -6.71 -1.50
N ILE A 105 12.57 -5.93 -2.21
CA ILE A 105 11.22 -5.57 -1.81
C ILE A 105 10.27 -6.04 -2.90
N CYS A 106 9.28 -6.83 -2.51
CA CYS A 106 8.25 -7.32 -3.42
C CYS A 106 7.12 -6.29 -3.48
N ILE A 107 6.67 -5.93 -4.67
CA ILE A 107 5.63 -4.93 -4.86
C ILE A 107 4.52 -5.50 -5.73
N GLU A 108 3.29 -5.43 -5.22
CA GLU A 108 2.08 -5.71 -5.97
C GLU A 108 1.37 -4.40 -6.26
N VAL A 109 0.91 -4.20 -7.49
CA VAL A 109 0.25 -2.97 -7.92
C VAL A 109 -1.23 -3.24 -8.15
N THR A 110 -2.07 -2.36 -7.63
CA THR A 110 -3.50 -2.33 -7.93
C THR A 110 -3.91 -0.92 -8.35
N SER A 111 -4.98 -0.83 -9.12
CA SER A 111 -5.52 0.44 -9.63
C SER A 111 -6.99 0.52 -9.26
N LEU A 112 -7.39 1.63 -8.62
CA LEU A 112 -8.74 1.91 -8.16
C LEU A 112 -9.28 3.06 -8.99
N LYS A 113 -10.30 2.79 -9.81
CA LYS A 113 -10.73 3.72 -10.87
C LYS A 113 -11.76 4.73 -10.40
N ASN A 114 -12.48 4.42 -9.33
CA ASN A 114 -13.59 5.22 -8.84
C ASN A 114 -13.82 4.96 -7.35
N ARG A 115 -14.66 5.81 -6.75
CA ARG A 115 -15.04 5.69 -5.34
C ARG A 115 -15.60 4.31 -4.97
N THR A 116 -16.40 3.68 -5.83
CA THR A 116 -16.96 2.34 -5.55
C THR A 116 -15.86 1.29 -5.41
N GLU A 117 -14.89 1.26 -6.32
CA GLU A 117 -13.76 0.31 -6.23
C GLU A 117 -12.88 0.56 -5.00
N PHE A 118 -12.76 1.83 -4.58
CA PHE A 118 -12.11 2.16 -3.32
C PHE A 118 -12.92 1.68 -2.12
N ASP A 119 -14.21 1.99 -2.04
CA ASP A 119 -15.07 1.56 -0.95
C ASP A 119 -15.15 0.02 -0.88
N ASP A 120 -15.13 -0.67 -2.03
CA ASP A 120 -15.03 -2.13 -2.12
C ASP A 120 -13.70 -2.62 -1.53
N PHE A 121 -12.57 -2.03 -1.94
CA PHE A 121 -11.25 -2.30 -1.35
C PHE A 121 -11.26 -2.11 0.17
N LEU A 122 -11.88 -1.03 0.66
CA LEU A 122 -12.04 -0.79 2.09
C LEU A 122 -12.93 -1.82 2.78
N SER A 123 -14.01 -2.22 2.12
CA SER A 123 -14.95 -3.21 2.66
C SER A 123 -14.25 -4.57 2.85
N ILE A 124 -13.38 -4.97 1.91
CA ILE A 124 -12.58 -6.19 2.00
C ILE A 124 -11.66 -6.11 3.23
N LEU A 125 -10.94 -5.00 3.37
CA LEU A 125 -10.04 -4.78 4.49
C LEU A 125 -10.77 -4.73 5.83
N ARG A 126 -11.98 -4.17 5.88
CA ARG A 126 -12.77 -4.02 7.11
C ARG A 126 -13.58 -5.26 7.47
N SER A 127 -14.03 -6.06 6.50
CA SER A 127 -14.92 -7.21 6.75
C SER A 127 -14.27 -8.25 7.67
N SER A 128 -14.84 -8.46 8.86
CA SER A 128 -14.37 -9.39 9.90
C SER A 128 -14.59 -10.88 9.57
N ASP A 129 -15.03 -11.20 8.34
CA ASP A 129 -15.67 -12.47 7.98
C ASP A 129 -14.77 -13.39 7.13
N LEU A 130 -13.45 -13.19 7.18
CA LEU A 130 -12.48 -13.99 6.42
C LEU A 130 -12.12 -15.33 7.10
N THR A 131 -12.49 -15.52 8.36
CA THR A 131 -12.38 -16.82 9.05
C THR A 131 -13.61 -17.71 8.84
N ASN A 132 -14.77 -17.16 8.45
CA ASN A 132 -16.04 -17.91 8.37
C ASN A 132 -16.70 -18.00 6.98
N ARG A 133 -16.11 -17.44 5.92
CA ARG A 133 -16.55 -17.68 4.53
C ARG A 133 -15.64 -18.62 3.76
N TRP A 134 -15.49 -19.82 4.31
CA TRP A 134 -15.18 -21.02 3.53
C TRP A 134 -16.33 -22.00 3.76
N VAL A 135 -16.83 -22.61 2.68
CA VAL A 135 -18.06 -23.42 2.56
C VAL A 135 -19.33 -22.61 2.23
N GLU A 136 -19.41 -22.09 1.01
CA GLU A 136 -20.36 -22.57 -0.01
C GLU A 136 -20.12 -21.82 -1.32
N VAL A 137 -19.94 -22.57 -2.40
CA VAL A 137 -19.88 -22.06 -3.76
C VAL A 137 -21.20 -21.32 -4.05
N PRO A 138 -21.21 -20.02 -4.38
CA PRO A 138 -22.43 -19.38 -4.82
C PRO A 138 -22.71 -19.76 -6.27
N ALA A 139 -23.95 -20.19 -6.50
CA ALA A 139 -24.51 -20.52 -7.80
C ALA A 139 -24.24 -19.45 -8.87
N ILE A 140 -24.20 -19.93 -10.12
CA ILE A 140 -24.11 -19.18 -11.37
C ILE A 140 -25.09 -17.99 -11.33
N GLY A 141 -24.57 -16.75 -11.15
CA GLY A 141 -25.42 -15.56 -11.22
C GLY A 141 -24.90 -14.25 -10.61
N SER A 142 -23.97 -14.25 -9.65
CA SER A 142 -23.49 -13.00 -9.03
C SER A 142 -22.18 -12.50 -9.66
N LYS A 143 -22.25 -11.41 -10.42
CA LYS A 143 -21.06 -10.77 -11.03
C LYS A 143 -20.29 -9.84 -10.06
N GLU A 144 -20.85 -9.51 -8.90
CA GLU A 144 -20.23 -8.59 -7.93
C GLU A 144 -19.15 -9.24 -7.05
N ASN A 145 -19.19 -10.56 -6.83
CA ASN A 145 -18.19 -11.24 -5.99
C ASN A 145 -16.81 -11.43 -6.64
N PHE A 146 -16.70 -11.26 -7.96
CA PHE A 146 -15.45 -11.57 -8.68
C PHE A 146 -14.40 -10.46 -8.63
N LYS A 147 -14.78 -9.18 -8.45
CA LYS A 147 -13.82 -8.08 -8.35
C LYS A 147 -13.08 -8.09 -7.01
N ASN A 148 -13.79 -8.42 -5.93
CA ASN A 148 -13.25 -8.40 -4.57
C ASN A 148 -12.26 -9.55 -4.32
N GLN A 149 -12.46 -10.69 -4.97
CA GLN A 149 -11.52 -11.81 -4.91
C GLN A 149 -10.13 -11.44 -5.47
N GLN A 150 -10.05 -10.64 -6.54
CA GLN A 150 -8.77 -10.28 -7.15
C GLN A 150 -7.89 -9.46 -6.19
N ILE A 151 -8.46 -8.50 -5.47
CA ILE A 151 -7.74 -7.68 -4.50
C ILE A 151 -7.25 -8.54 -3.32
N TYR A 152 -8.07 -9.48 -2.84
CA TYR A 152 -7.67 -10.39 -1.78
C TYR A 152 -6.58 -11.38 -2.22
N ASP A 153 -6.69 -11.92 -3.44
CA ASP A 153 -5.67 -12.78 -4.06
C ASP A 153 -4.35 -12.00 -4.30
N LYS A 154 -4.42 -10.66 -4.40
CA LYS A 154 -3.25 -9.76 -4.39
C LYS A 154 -2.59 -9.67 -3.02
N MET A 155 -3.34 -9.70 -1.92
CA MET A 155 -2.80 -9.55 -0.56
C MET A 155 -2.10 -10.81 0.00
N LYS A 156 -2.29 -11.97 -0.62
CA LYS A 156 -1.76 -13.26 -0.12
C LYS A 156 -0.32 -13.52 -0.55
N LYS A 157 0.62 -13.00 0.25
CA LYS A 157 2.06 -13.27 0.11
C LYS A 157 2.43 -14.76 0.26
N GLU A 158 1.65 -15.54 1.00
CA GLU A 158 1.80 -16.99 1.19
C GLU A 158 1.82 -17.81 -0.12
N ASN A 159 1.42 -17.21 -1.25
CA ASN A 159 1.48 -17.82 -2.57
C ASN A 159 2.79 -17.53 -3.34
N PHE A 160 3.69 -16.74 -2.78
CA PHE A 160 4.97 -16.38 -3.40
C PHE A 160 6.01 -17.48 -3.22
N TYR A 161 7.09 -17.37 -4.01
CA TYR A 161 8.23 -18.25 -3.88
C TYR A 161 8.83 -18.13 -2.46
N PRO A 162 9.13 -19.24 -1.75
CA PRO A 162 9.53 -19.21 -0.34
C PRO A 162 10.72 -18.30 -0.01
N GLU A 163 11.65 -18.10 -0.95
CA GLU A 163 12.78 -17.18 -0.76
C GLU A 163 12.37 -15.72 -0.65
N LEU A 164 11.16 -15.37 -1.14
CA LEU A 164 10.61 -14.01 -1.05
C LEU A 164 9.74 -13.78 0.18
N GLU A 165 9.43 -14.82 0.96
CA GLU A 165 8.59 -14.67 2.16
C GLU A 165 9.21 -13.79 3.24
N LYS A 166 10.54 -13.69 3.27
CA LYS A 166 11.28 -12.86 4.24
C LYS A 166 11.54 -11.44 3.75
N ASN A 167 11.21 -11.13 2.50
CA ASN A 167 11.41 -9.80 1.93
C ASN A 167 10.24 -8.88 2.28
N PRO A 168 10.45 -7.57 2.53
CA PRO A 168 9.36 -6.62 2.68
C PRO A 168 8.38 -6.69 1.51
N TYR A 169 7.09 -6.56 1.82
CA TYR A 169 6.01 -6.64 0.84
C TYR A 169 5.19 -5.36 0.86
N ILE A 170 5.09 -4.69 -0.29
CA ILE A 170 4.40 -3.42 -0.43
C ILE A 170 3.23 -3.60 -1.40
N ILE A 171 2.07 -3.05 -1.02
CA ILE A 171 0.94 -2.90 -1.93
C ILE A 171 0.96 -1.46 -2.44
N ALA A 172 1.16 -1.29 -3.74
CA ALA A 172 1.05 -0.01 -4.43
C ALA A 172 -0.35 0.15 -5.01
N ILE A 173 -0.99 1.29 -4.78
CA ILE A 173 -2.37 1.59 -5.17
C ILE A 173 -2.36 2.88 -5.98
N GLU A 174 -2.71 2.79 -7.26
CA GLU A 174 -3.00 3.96 -8.09
C GLU A 174 -4.47 4.33 -7.94
N ILE A 175 -4.76 5.55 -7.48
CA ILE A 175 -6.12 6.06 -7.25
C ILE A 175 -6.43 7.13 -8.28
N HIS A 176 -7.43 6.89 -9.13
CA HIS A 176 -7.89 7.86 -10.14
C HIS A 176 -9.00 8.80 -9.66
N GLU A 177 -9.49 8.59 -8.44
CA GLU A 177 -10.62 9.31 -7.84
C GLU A 177 -10.15 10.57 -7.10
N TRP A 178 -10.78 11.71 -7.36
CA TRP A 178 -10.38 13.02 -6.81
C TRP A 178 -10.85 13.22 -5.36
N GLY A 179 -11.86 12.46 -4.92
CA GLY A 179 -12.47 12.59 -3.60
C GLY A 179 -11.83 11.75 -2.48
N ILE A 180 -10.65 11.16 -2.69
CA ILE A 180 -9.94 10.39 -1.67
C ILE A 180 -8.63 11.11 -1.36
N ASN A 181 -8.52 11.63 -0.14
CA ASN A 181 -7.31 12.35 0.29
C ASN A 181 -6.46 11.49 1.25
N SER A 182 -5.27 12.00 1.58
CA SER A 182 -4.33 11.32 2.49
C SER A 182 -4.87 11.14 3.90
N GLU A 183 -5.76 12.02 4.38
CA GLU A 183 -6.37 11.91 5.70
C GLU A 183 -7.36 10.75 5.77
N ASP A 184 -8.21 10.57 4.75
CA ASP A 184 -9.12 9.43 4.63
C ASP A 184 -8.32 8.13 4.71
N ILE A 185 -7.26 8.02 3.89
CA ILE A 185 -6.40 6.84 3.84
C ILE A 185 -5.71 6.62 5.18
N ARG A 186 -5.12 7.66 5.78
CA ARG A 186 -4.47 7.59 7.10
C ARG A 186 -5.44 7.07 8.16
N LYS A 187 -6.68 7.60 8.18
CA LYS A 187 -7.72 7.18 9.12
C LYS A 187 -8.10 5.71 8.96
N ILE A 188 -8.14 5.22 7.73
CA ILE A 188 -8.39 3.81 7.42
C ILE A 188 -7.25 2.92 7.91
N LEU A 189 -6.01 3.29 7.59
CA LEU A 189 -4.83 2.45 7.82
C LEU A 189 -4.44 2.41 9.30
N TYR A 190 -4.37 3.58 9.92
CA TYR A 190 -3.89 3.75 11.29
C TYR A 190 -5.01 3.89 12.30
N GLY A 191 -6.14 4.48 11.94
CA GLY A 191 -7.28 4.65 12.82
C GLY A 191 -7.73 6.11 12.98
N SER A 192 -8.82 6.30 13.73
CA SER A 192 -9.33 7.63 14.08
C SER A 192 -8.53 8.21 15.25
N ILE A 193 -8.03 9.43 15.11
CA ILE A 193 -7.27 10.13 16.15
C ILE A 193 -8.21 11.09 16.87
N CYS A 194 -8.26 11.01 18.19
CA CYS A 194 -8.92 11.98 19.06
C CYS A 194 -7.89 13.00 19.57
N CYS A 195 -8.27 14.27 19.61
CA CYS A 195 -7.46 15.37 20.11
C CYS A 195 -8.16 16.05 21.28
N PHE A 196 -7.41 16.40 22.33
CA PHE A 196 -7.94 17.18 23.43
C PHE A 196 -8.14 18.65 22.99
N CYS A 197 -9.33 19.19 23.25
CA CYS A 197 -9.70 20.56 22.88
C CYS A 197 -8.75 21.62 23.50
N SER A 198 -8.63 22.77 22.82
CA SER A 198 -7.97 23.96 23.35
C SER A 198 -8.82 24.66 24.43
N ASN A 199 -8.19 25.46 25.29
CA ASN A 199 -8.86 26.21 26.36
C ASN A 199 -9.71 27.36 25.79
N THR A 200 -10.86 27.03 25.22
CA THR A 200 -11.81 28.00 24.64
C THR A 200 -12.82 28.54 25.66
N MET A 201 -12.82 28.01 26.87
CA MET A 201 -13.89 28.18 27.87
C MET A 201 -13.55 29.16 29.01
N GLY A 202 -12.45 29.90 28.94
CA GLY A 202 -12.08 30.88 29.98
C GLY A 202 -11.66 30.26 31.31
N THR A 203 -11.34 28.97 31.33
CA THR A 203 -10.80 28.28 32.51
C THR A 203 -9.43 28.86 32.86
N PRO A 204 -9.13 29.11 34.15
CA PRO A 204 -7.78 29.48 34.57
C PRO A 204 -6.74 28.49 34.03
N GLU A 205 -5.61 29.02 33.54
CA GLU A 205 -4.59 28.23 32.84
C GLU A 205 -4.04 27.07 33.69
N GLU A 206 -3.83 27.30 34.99
CA GLU A 206 -3.35 26.27 35.91
C GLU A 206 -4.35 25.11 36.07
N ASP A 207 -5.65 25.40 36.13
CA ASP A 207 -6.70 24.39 36.26
C ASP A 207 -6.89 23.63 34.94
N PHE A 208 -6.73 24.33 33.81
CA PHE A 208 -6.75 23.70 32.48
C PHE A 208 -5.58 22.72 32.31
N GLU A 209 -4.36 23.10 32.70
CA GLU A 209 -3.19 22.20 32.61
C GLU A 209 -3.29 21.00 33.56
N LYS A 210 -3.89 21.16 34.75
CA LYS A 210 -4.20 20.04 35.64
C LYS A 210 -5.21 19.07 35.03
N LEU A 211 -6.29 19.61 34.43
CA LEU A 211 -7.31 18.80 33.76
C LEU A 211 -6.73 18.04 32.58
N LYS A 212 -5.93 18.71 31.75
CA LYS A 212 -5.24 18.13 30.60
C LYS A 212 -4.33 16.98 31.01
N ARG A 213 -3.52 17.16 32.06
CA ARG A 213 -2.65 16.08 32.60
C ARG A 213 -3.46 14.89 33.07
N ARG A 214 -4.55 15.11 33.81
CA ARG A 214 -5.42 14.02 34.28
C ARG A 214 -6.04 13.25 33.12
N ASN A 215 -6.54 13.97 32.11
CA ASN A 215 -7.10 13.35 30.91
C ASN A 215 -6.04 12.55 30.15
N TRP A 216 -4.80 13.05 30.11
CA TRP A 216 -3.68 12.37 29.50
C TRP A 216 -3.32 11.05 30.19
N GLU A 217 -3.24 11.06 31.52
CA GLU A 217 -2.98 9.88 32.34
C GLU A 217 -4.08 8.82 32.18
N ASN A 218 -5.35 9.26 32.10
CA ASN A 218 -6.48 8.38 31.83
C ASN A 218 -6.36 7.72 30.45
N VAL A 219 -6.13 8.50 29.39
CA VAL A 219 -5.94 7.97 28.03
C VAL A 219 -4.78 6.99 27.96
N ASN A 220 -3.65 7.31 28.59
CA ASN A 220 -2.51 6.40 28.60
C ASN A 220 -2.86 5.07 29.29
N THR A 221 -3.62 5.12 30.38
CA THR A 221 -4.09 3.92 31.09
C THR A 221 -5.06 3.11 30.22
N GLU A 222 -6.02 3.76 29.58
CA GLU A 222 -7.00 3.13 28.70
C GLU A 222 -6.34 2.47 27.48
N VAL A 223 -5.40 3.15 26.83
CA VAL A 223 -4.66 2.60 25.69
C VAL A 223 -3.88 1.36 26.09
N GLN A 224 -3.24 1.35 27.27
CA GLN A 224 -2.49 0.20 27.77
C GLN A 224 -3.38 -1.00 28.15
N ALA A 225 -4.67 -0.77 28.37
CA ALA A 225 -5.64 -1.82 28.68
C ALA A 225 -6.23 -2.51 27.44
N ARG A 226 -5.99 -2.00 26.23
CA ARG A 226 -6.51 -2.57 24.97
C ARG A 226 -5.76 -3.84 24.59
N ASP A 227 -6.44 -4.80 23.96
CA ASP A 227 -5.81 -6.03 23.46
C ASP A 227 -4.72 -5.73 22.41
N SER A 228 -4.93 -4.70 21.58
CA SER A 228 -3.96 -4.21 20.59
C SER A 228 -2.67 -3.66 21.21
N TRP A 229 -2.66 -3.36 22.52
CA TRP A 229 -1.48 -2.84 23.20
C TRP A 229 -0.28 -3.77 23.07
N ILE A 230 -0.51 -5.09 23.00
CA ILE A 230 0.56 -6.08 22.77
C ILE A 230 1.27 -5.81 21.43
N LYS A 231 0.53 -5.55 20.36
CA LYS A 231 1.10 -5.19 19.05
C LYS A 231 1.84 -3.85 19.10
N ILE A 232 1.30 -2.88 19.83
CA ILE A 232 1.94 -1.58 20.04
C ILE A 232 3.28 -1.75 20.77
N GLN A 233 3.33 -2.50 21.88
CA GLN A 233 4.58 -2.75 22.60
C GLN A 233 5.59 -3.51 21.75
N LYS A 234 5.13 -4.46 20.93
CA LYS A 234 5.98 -5.17 19.97
C LYS A 234 6.56 -4.23 18.92
N ALA A 235 5.79 -3.28 18.40
CA ALA A 235 6.28 -2.27 17.48
C ALA A 235 7.29 -1.32 18.16
N ILE A 236 7.02 -0.89 19.41
CA ILE A 236 7.93 -0.08 20.20
C ILE A 236 9.28 -0.79 20.38
N SER A 237 9.29 -2.07 20.77
CA SER A 237 10.52 -2.83 20.98
C SER A 237 11.36 -3.01 19.71
N LYS A 238 10.76 -2.79 18.54
CA LYS A 238 11.44 -2.79 17.24
C LYS A 238 11.92 -1.44 16.76
N GLY A 239 11.72 -0.38 17.54
CA GLY A 239 12.17 0.98 17.21
C GLY A 239 11.14 1.83 16.47
N TRP A 240 9.85 1.46 16.49
CA TRP A 240 8.79 2.29 15.89
C TRP A 240 8.27 3.41 16.79
N GLU A 241 8.77 3.56 18.02
CA GLU A 241 8.24 4.51 19.01
C GLU A 241 8.08 5.94 18.47
N SER A 242 9.10 6.48 17.81
CA SER A 242 9.04 7.82 17.21
C SER A 242 7.95 7.94 16.15
N PHE A 243 7.76 6.90 15.33
CA PHE A 243 6.71 6.86 14.31
C PHE A 243 5.32 6.80 14.96
N LEU A 244 5.14 5.90 15.94
CA LEU A 244 3.88 5.74 16.64
C LEU A 244 3.46 7.04 17.35
N SER A 245 4.42 7.77 17.93
CA SER A 245 4.17 9.08 18.54
C SER A 245 3.86 10.16 17.49
N LYS A 246 4.62 10.24 16.39
CA LYS A 246 4.38 11.19 15.27
C LYS A 246 2.95 11.08 14.74
N TYR A 247 2.46 9.85 14.57
CA TYR A 247 1.11 9.58 14.04
C TYR A 247 0.04 9.41 15.13
N SER A 248 0.34 9.72 16.40
CA SER A 248 -0.60 9.59 17.53
C SER A 248 -1.21 8.18 17.69
N LEU A 249 -0.53 7.15 17.21
CA LEU A 249 -0.88 5.74 17.41
C LEU A 249 -0.67 5.31 18.86
N ILE A 250 0.21 6.02 19.57
CA ILE A 250 0.29 6.06 21.02
C ILE A 250 0.01 7.49 21.49
N PRO A 251 -0.28 7.71 22.78
CA PRO A 251 -0.47 9.06 23.29
C PRO A 251 0.72 9.97 22.93
N ASN A 252 0.48 11.03 22.17
CA ASN A 252 1.41 12.13 21.91
C ASN A 252 1.13 13.35 22.82
N SER A 253 1.99 13.57 23.83
CA SER A 253 1.81 14.64 24.82
C SER A 253 1.99 16.05 24.27
N SER A 254 2.68 16.20 23.12
CA SER A 254 2.87 17.51 22.48
C SER A 254 1.58 17.99 21.80
N ASN A 255 0.92 17.08 21.06
CA ASN A 255 -0.30 17.38 20.32
C ASN A 255 -1.58 17.05 21.09
N ASN A 256 -1.45 16.41 22.25
CA ASN A 256 -2.57 15.93 23.06
C ASN A 256 -3.53 15.09 22.24
N SER A 257 -2.97 14.13 21.50
CA SER A 257 -3.72 13.30 20.55
C SER A 257 -3.38 11.82 20.72
N TYR A 258 -4.37 10.97 20.45
CA TYR A 258 -4.24 9.52 20.55
C TYR A 258 -5.21 8.80 19.62
N ILE A 259 -4.93 7.53 19.32
CA ILE A 259 -5.82 6.66 18.55
C ILE A 259 -7.06 6.29 19.38
N GLU A 260 -8.22 6.72 18.92
CA GLU A 260 -9.52 6.39 19.52
C GLU A 260 -10.07 5.09 18.92
N GLU A 261 -10.05 4.96 17.59
CA GLU A 261 -10.51 3.79 16.87
C GLU A 261 -9.36 3.15 16.08
N GLU A 262 -9.23 1.83 16.13
CA GLU A 262 -8.12 1.10 15.50
C GLU A 262 -8.25 1.02 13.98
N GLY A 263 -7.16 1.34 13.27
CA GLY A 263 -7.06 1.15 11.83
C GLY A 263 -6.69 -0.27 11.43
N ILE A 264 -6.79 -0.55 10.13
CA ILE A 264 -6.62 -1.92 9.59
C ILE A 264 -5.22 -2.51 9.76
N PHE A 265 -4.17 -1.70 9.95
CA PHE A 265 -2.83 -2.20 10.22
C PHE A 265 -2.71 -2.78 11.63
N VAL A 266 -3.48 -2.28 12.59
CA VAL A 266 -3.50 -2.83 13.95
C VAL A 266 -4.16 -4.21 13.94
N LEU A 267 -5.13 -4.41 13.05
CA LEU A 267 -5.83 -5.69 12.87
C LEU A 267 -4.92 -6.75 12.22
N ASP A 268 -5.10 -8.03 12.57
CA ASP A 268 -4.30 -9.19 12.09
C ASP A 268 -4.30 -9.42 10.56
N LYS A 269 -5.05 -8.61 9.80
CA LYS A 269 -5.30 -8.84 8.37
C LYS A 269 -4.16 -8.37 7.47
N MET A 270 -3.31 -7.47 7.96
CA MET A 270 -2.22 -6.87 7.19
C MET A 270 -0.85 -7.26 7.73
N ASP A 271 -0.78 -8.34 8.50
CA ASP A 271 0.47 -8.82 9.10
C ASP A 271 1.53 -9.16 8.03
N ASP A 272 1.12 -9.54 6.82
CA ASP A 272 2.01 -9.83 5.68
C ASP A 272 2.41 -8.61 4.83
N VAL A 273 1.90 -7.42 5.14
CA VAL A 273 2.11 -6.20 4.36
C VAL A 273 2.99 -5.23 5.16
N SER A 274 4.18 -4.94 4.65
CA SER A 274 5.14 -4.02 5.27
C SER A 274 4.75 -2.55 5.12
N ALA A 275 4.09 -2.19 4.02
CA ALA A 275 3.61 -0.83 3.78
C ALA A 275 2.57 -0.76 2.65
N ILE A 276 1.85 0.35 2.61
CA ILE A 276 1.02 0.75 1.47
C ILE A 276 1.63 1.98 0.81
N LEU A 277 1.76 1.93 -0.50
CA LEU A 277 2.18 3.03 -1.36
C LEU A 277 0.97 3.50 -2.15
N ILE A 278 0.64 4.79 -2.10
CA ILE A 278 -0.45 5.39 -2.87
C ILE A 278 0.14 6.32 -3.93
N LEU A 279 -0.36 6.22 -5.16
CA LEU A 279 -0.21 7.23 -6.20
C LEU A 279 -1.60 7.81 -6.46
N ASP A 280 -1.80 9.10 -6.20
CA ASP A 280 -3.08 9.75 -6.47
C ASP A 280 -3.22 10.17 -7.95
N HIS A 281 -4.39 10.73 -8.29
CA HIS A 281 -4.72 11.20 -9.64
C HIS A 281 -3.80 12.34 -10.12
N SER A 282 -3.16 13.06 -9.19
CA SER A 282 -2.19 14.12 -9.45
C SER A 282 -0.75 13.60 -9.51
N ASN A 283 -0.55 12.29 -9.44
CA ASN A 283 0.74 11.61 -9.29
C ASN A 283 1.51 11.99 -8.01
N ASN A 284 0.83 12.54 -7.00
CA ASN A 284 1.41 12.64 -5.67
C ASN A 284 1.55 11.24 -5.10
N CYS A 285 2.67 11.03 -4.44
CA CYS A 285 2.95 9.79 -3.74
C CYS A 285 2.60 9.97 -2.26
N PHE A 286 2.04 8.93 -1.63
CA PHE A 286 1.91 8.82 -0.17
C PHE A 286 2.39 7.45 0.29
N PHE A 287 3.24 7.41 1.30
CA PHE A 287 3.80 6.16 1.82
C PHE A 287 3.37 5.92 3.26
N TYR A 288 2.79 4.76 3.51
CA TYR A 288 2.20 4.37 4.80
C TYR A 288 2.86 3.08 5.32
N PRO A 289 3.92 3.19 6.14
CA PRO A 289 4.56 2.04 6.78
C PRO A 289 3.62 1.29 7.72
N ASN A 290 3.70 -0.04 7.77
CA ASN A 290 2.97 -0.86 8.72
C ASN A 290 3.90 -1.30 9.88
N PRO A 291 3.81 -0.66 11.06
CA PRO A 291 4.64 -1.03 12.22
C PRO A 291 4.19 -2.34 12.89
N PHE A 292 3.05 -2.91 12.48
CA PHE A 292 2.42 -4.08 13.10
C PHE A 292 2.54 -5.34 12.25
N CYS A 293 3.23 -5.29 11.11
CA CYS A 293 3.49 -6.47 10.29
C CYS A 293 4.35 -7.51 11.02
N ARG A 294 4.34 -8.75 10.52
CA ARG A 294 5.04 -9.90 11.11
C ARG A 294 6.54 -9.71 11.16
N ASP A 295 7.19 -10.52 11.98
CA ASP A 295 8.53 -10.19 12.45
C ASP A 295 9.60 -10.13 11.38
N GLU A 296 9.49 -11.00 10.37
CA GLU A 296 10.48 -11.15 9.32
C GLU A 296 10.56 -9.93 8.40
N ILE A 297 9.47 -9.17 8.27
CA ILE A 297 9.36 -8.06 7.31
C ILE A 297 9.15 -6.70 7.97
N ASN A 298 9.16 -6.68 9.30
CA ASN A 298 8.93 -5.51 10.11
C ASN A 298 10.26 -4.82 10.41
N SER A 299 10.51 -3.72 9.69
CA SER A 299 11.73 -2.94 9.80
C SER A 299 11.41 -1.44 9.74
N PRO A 300 11.74 -0.66 10.79
CA PRO A 300 11.55 0.80 10.78
C PRO A 300 12.31 1.51 9.66
N LYS A 301 13.35 0.90 9.10
CA LYS A 301 14.10 1.47 7.97
C LYS A 301 13.22 1.72 6.74
N ILE A 302 12.10 0.99 6.63
CA ILE A 302 11.16 1.17 5.51
C ILE A 302 10.52 2.56 5.50
N ILE A 303 10.51 3.30 6.62
CA ILE A 303 10.01 4.68 6.69
C ILE A 303 10.68 5.58 5.63
N ASN A 304 11.97 5.34 5.36
CA ASN A 304 12.76 6.10 4.40
C ASN A 304 12.76 5.48 2.99
N PHE A 305 11.81 4.58 2.69
CA PHE A 305 11.78 3.87 1.41
C PHE A 305 11.55 4.81 0.23
N ILE A 306 10.68 5.79 0.37
CA ILE A 306 10.48 6.84 -0.62
C ILE A 306 10.81 8.16 0.05
N ASN A 307 11.72 8.92 -0.55
CA ASN A 307 11.95 10.30 -0.15
C ASN A 307 10.72 11.10 -0.59
N MET A 308 9.72 11.12 0.28
CA MET A 308 8.63 12.06 0.16
C MET A 308 9.28 13.42 0.36
N THR A 309 9.26 14.29 -0.64
CA THR A 309 9.56 15.70 -0.38
C THR A 309 8.52 16.15 0.64
N GLU A 310 8.93 16.24 1.91
CA GLU A 310 8.18 16.91 2.96
C GLU A 310 8.10 18.39 2.58
N ASP A 311 7.22 18.74 1.65
CA ASP A 311 6.92 20.13 1.28
C ASP A 311 5.49 20.20 0.72
N ALA A 312 4.53 20.09 1.62
CA ALA A 312 3.21 20.72 1.50
C ALA A 312 2.57 20.87 2.90
N GLU A 313 3.34 21.35 3.88
CA GLU A 313 2.72 22.15 4.95
C GLU A 313 2.49 23.54 4.34
N VAL A 314 1.22 23.80 3.99
CA VAL A 314 0.69 25.17 3.77
C VAL A 314 0.02 25.59 5.06
#